data_AF-A0A947S605-F1
#
_entry.id   AF-A0A947S605-F1
#
_cell.length_a   1.000
_cell.length_b   1.000
_cell.length_c   1.000
_cell.angle_alpha   90.00
_cell.angle_beta   90.00
_cell.angle_gamma   90.00
#
_symmetry.space_group_name_H-M   'P 1'
#
loop_
_entity.id
_entity.type
_entity.pdbx_description
1 polymer ?
#
loop_
_entity_poly.entity_id
_entity_poly.type
_entity_poly.pdbx_seq_one_letter_code
_entity_poly.pdbx_strand_id
1 'polypeptide(L)'
;MTSYFEARNVSPDFYKNHQLPLYLIDRLPNDKNAFILDFGCGFGQTMIALKQMGYKNIFGIDIDDCAISHCRNTGLNVSKVDKLEDVANQNAGNYDFIIMSHVLEHFPKDQVIPTLKLIRYMLKDGGKLMMMVPNAQSNTGCYWAYEDFTHYTLVYIR
;
A
#
# COMPACT_ATOMS: atom_id res chain seq x y z
N MET A 1 -10.48 15.60 -13.71
CA MET A 1 -9.37 15.75 -12.75
C MET A 1 -8.31 14.77 -13.24
N THR A 2 -7.09 15.24 -13.51
CA THR A 2 -5.97 14.38 -13.95
C THR A 2 -5.66 13.36 -12.85
N SER A 3 -5.45 12.09 -13.19
CA SER A 3 -5.14 11.07 -12.18
C SER A 3 -3.78 11.32 -11.52
N TYR A 4 -3.54 10.73 -10.34
CA TYR A 4 -2.23 10.88 -9.67
C TYR A 4 -1.09 10.40 -10.58
N PHE A 5 -1.29 9.27 -11.25
CA PHE A 5 -0.31 8.66 -12.13
C PHE A 5 -0.06 9.48 -13.40
N GLU A 6 -1.10 10.09 -13.99
CA GLU A 6 -0.96 11.01 -15.11
C GLU A 6 -0.13 12.24 -14.71
N ALA A 7 -0.40 12.83 -13.54
CA ALA A 7 0.35 13.99 -13.05
C ALA A 7 1.83 13.68 -12.78
N ARG A 8 2.13 12.43 -12.38
CA ARG A 8 3.49 11.91 -12.20
C ARG A 8 4.14 11.39 -13.49
N ASN A 9 3.42 11.33 -14.60
CA ASN A 9 3.84 10.70 -15.86
C ASN A 9 4.31 9.24 -15.65
N VAL A 10 3.59 8.48 -14.83
CA VAL A 10 3.86 7.07 -14.52
C VAL A 10 2.80 6.20 -15.17
N SER A 11 3.22 5.19 -15.94
CA SER A 11 2.35 4.19 -16.54
C SER A 11 2.55 2.81 -15.90
N PRO A 12 1.62 1.86 -16.09
CA PRO A 12 1.80 0.49 -15.60
C PRO A 12 3.09 -0.19 -16.10
N ASP A 13 3.58 0.17 -17.29
CA ASP A 13 4.81 -0.39 -17.86
C ASP A 13 6.05 -0.11 -17.00
N PHE A 14 6.03 0.98 -16.22
CA PHE A 14 7.07 1.29 -15.25
C PHE A 14 7.30 0.15 -14.25
N TYR A 15 6.24 -0.61 -13.93
CA TYR A 15 6.25 -1.68 -12.94
C TYR A 15 6.28 -3.09 -13.53
N LYS A 16 6.41 -3.24 -14.87
CA LYS A 16 6.30 -4.54 -15.56
C LYS A 16 7.24 -5.63 -15.01
N ASN A 17 8.42 -5.24 -14.53
CA ASN A 17 9.43 -6.14 -13.98
C ASN A 17 9.66 -5.90 -12.48
N HIS A 18 8.66 -5.36 -11.78
CA HIS A 18 8.78 -5.07 -10.36
C HIS A 18 9.11 -6.34 -9.57
N GLN A 19 10.15 -6.27 -8.75
CA GLN A 19 10.52 -7.30 -7.80
C GLN A 19 10.29 -6.78 -6.39
N LEU A 20 9.79 -7.65 -5.51
CA LEU A 20 9.66 -7.27 -4.11
C LEU A 20 11.06 -7.04 -3.53
N PRO A 21 11.25 -5.96 -2.77
CA PRO A 21 12.52 -5.72 -2.10
C PRO A 21 12.79 -6.80 -1.05
N LEU A 22 14.06 -7.15 -0.84
CA LEU A 22 14.47 -8.21 0.09
C LEU A 22 13.93 -7.99 1.51
N TYR A 23 13.94 -6.74 1.99
CA TYR A 23 13.43 -6.41 3.32
C TYR A 23 11.92 -6.67 3.47
N LEU A 24 11.15 -6.66 2.37
CA LEU A 24 9.74 -7.04 2.38
C LEU A 24 9.62 -8.57 2.37
N ILE A 25 10.36 -9.23 1.47
CA ILE A 25 10.39 -10.70 1.34
C ILE A 25 10.70 -11.36 2.69
N ASP A 26 11.71 -10.87 3.41
CA ASP A 26 12.15 -11.40 4.71
C ASP A 26 11.09 -11.29 5.82
N ARG A 27 10.05 -10.46 5.60
CA ARG A 27 8.98 -10.21 6.57
C ARG A 27 7.64 -10.79 6.16
N LEU A 28 7.52 -11.32 4.94
CA LEU A 28 6.28 -11.93 4.47
C LEU A 28 5.91 -13.15 5.32
N PRO A 29 4.60 -13.44 5.49
CA PRO A 29 4.16 -14.61 6.21
C PRO A 29 4.60 -15.90 5.49
N ASN A 30 5.06 -16.90 6.24
CA ASN A 30 5.46 -18.19 5.65
C ASN A 30 4.26 -18.95 5.04
N ASP A 31 3.07 -18.80 5.62
CA ASP A 31 1.84 -19.41 5.09
C ASP A 31 1.37 -18.70 3.82
N LYS A 32 1.33 -19.45 2.71
CA LYS A 32 0.88 -18.96 1.41
C LYS A 32 -0.64 -18.75 1.30
N ASN A 33 -1.39 -19.19 2.30
CA ASN A 33 -2.81 -18.91 2.45
C ASN A 33 -3.08 -17.72 3.41
N ALA A 34 -2.04 -17.03 3.90
CA ALA A 34 -2.21 -15.80 4.66
C ALA A 34 -3.00 -14.76 3.85
N PHE A 35 -3.91 -14.06 4.53
CA PHE A 35 -4.68 -12.96 3.97
C PHE A 35 -3.84 -11.68 4.01
N ILE A 36 -3.49 -11.19 2.82
CA ILE A 36 -2.62 -10.04 2.63
C ILE A 36 -3.43 -8.88 2.04
N LEU A 37 -3.38 -7.71 2.70
CA LEU A 37 -3.86 -6.44 2.15
C LEU A 37 -2.68 -5.65 1.59
N ASP A 38 -2.80 -5.20 0.35
CA ASP A 38 -1.94 -4.16 -0.24
C ASP A 38 -2.68 -2.82 -0.16
N PHE A 39 -2.31 -2.01 0.84
CA PHE A 39 -2.92 -0.71 1.13
C PHE A 39 -2.25 0.35 0.25
N GLY A 40 -2.99 0.95 -0.67
CA GLY A 40 -2.46 1.81 -1.74
C GLY A 40 -1.77 0.98 -2.82
N CYS A 41 -2.49 0.03 -3.41
CA CYS A 41 -1.90 -0.98 -4.30
C CYS A 41 -1.41 -0.41 -5.64
N GLY A 42 -1.79 0.81 -6.02
CA GLY A 42 -1.45 1.42 -7.29
C GLY A 42 -1.81 0.52 -8.48
N PHE A 43 -0.87 0.31 -9.40
CA PHE A 43 -1.05 -0.60 -10.53
C PHE A 43 -0.90 -2.09 -10.17
N GLY A 44 -0.85 -2.44 -8.89
CA GLY A 44 -0.91 -3.82 -8.40
C GLY A 44 0.41 -4.58 -8.49
N GLN A 45 1.53 -3.90 -8.69
CA GLN A 45 2.86 -4.49 -8.87
C GLN A 45 3.29 -5.39 -7.72
N THR A 46 2.99 -5.00 -6.48
CA THR A 46 3.27 -5.80 -5.29
C THR A 46 2.38 -7.03 -5.24
N MET A 47 1.09 -6.90 -5.54
CA MET A 47 0.17 -8.02 -5.62
C MET A 47 0.58 -9.05 -6.68
N ILE A 48 1.02 -8.61 -7.85
CA ILE A 48 1.49 -9.49 -8.93
C ILE A 48 2.71 -10.30 -8.47
N ALA A 49 3.70 -9.63 -7.86
CA ALA A 49 4.88 -10.31 -7.35
C ALA A 49 4.55 -11.29 -6.21
N LEU A 50 3.62 -10.94 -5.31
CA LEU A 50 3.13 -11.86 -4.27
C LEU A 50 2.44 -13.10 -4.87
N LYS A 51 1.61 -12.92 -5.90
CA LYS A 51 0.98 -14.06 -6.62
C LYS A 51 2.05 -14.97 -7.22
N GLN A 52 3.10 -14.42 -7.83
CA GLN A 52 4.22 -15.18 -8.39
C GLN A 52 5.00 -15.95 -7.31
N MET A 53 5.05 -15.44 -6.07
CA MET A 53 5.62 -16.12 -4.90
C MET A 53 4.66 -17.14 -4.24
N GLY A 54 3.50 -17.39 -4.84
CA GLY A 54 2.54 -18.42 -4.43
C GLY A 54 1.48 -17.99 -3.42
N TYR A 55 1.41 -16.71 -3.04
CA TYR A 55 0.35 -16.24 -2.14
C TYR A 55 -1.00 -16.23 -2.86
N LYS A 56 -2.03 -16.72 -2.17
CA LYS A 56 -3.35 -16.94 -2.77
C LYS A 56 -4.37 -15.86 -2.40
N ASN A 57 -4.31 -15.36 -1.17
CA ASN A 57 -5.33 -14.49 -0.59
C ASN A 57 -4.83 -13.05 -0.52
N ILE A 58 -4.72 -12.40 -1.69
CA ILE A 58 -4.23 -11.03 -1.80
C ILE A 58 -5.39 -10.12 -2.21
N PHE A 59 -5.60 -9.05 -1.47
CA PHE A 59 -6.56 -8.00 -1.76
C PHE A 59 -5.85 -6.65 -1.81
N GLY A 60 -6.20 -5.80 -2.78
CA GLY A 60 -5.62 -4.46 -2.91
C GLY A 60 -6.68 -3.39 -2.76
N ILE A 61 -6.29 -2.26 -2.19
CA ILE A 61 -7.14 -1.07 -2.14
C ILE A 61 -6.38 0.16 -2.61
N ASP A 62 -7.07 1.05 -3.32
CA ASP A 62 -6.51 2.33 -3.77
C ASP A 62 -7.62 3.38 -3.94
N ILE A 63 -7.25 4.65 -3.90
CA ILE A 63 -8.17 5.78 -4.10
C ILE A 63 -8.30 6.15 -5.59
N ASP A 64 -7.30 5.80 -6.41
CA ASP A 64 -7.20 6.23 -7.80
C ASP A 64 -7.95 5.30 -8.77
N ASP A 65 -8.88 5.87 -9.54
CA ASP A 65 -9.71 5.13 -10.49
C ASP A 65 -8.90 4.45 -11.62
N CYS A 66 -7.80 5.08 -12.05
CA CYS A 66 -6.96 4.54 -13.12
C CYS A 66 -6.23 3.28 -12.65
N ALA A 67 -5.63 3.34 -11.45
CA ALA A 67 -5.02 2.21 -10.79
C ALA A 67 -5.99 1.03 -10.60
N ILE A 68 -7.17 1.30 -10.04
CA ILE A 68 -8.19 0.27 -9.81
C ILE A 68 -8.68 -0.35 -11.12
N SER A 69 -8.92 0.46 -12.15
CA SER A 69 -9.36 -0.04 -13.46
C SER A 69 -8.30 -0.94 -14.09
N HIS A 70 -7.02 -0.55 -14.03
CA HIS A 70 -5.92 -1.37 -14.51
C HIS A 70 -5.83 -2.71 -13.76
N CYS A 71 -5.85 -2.67 -12.42
CA CYS A 71 -5.81 -3.87 -11.58
C CYS A 71 -6.96 -4.85 -11.90
N ARG A 72 -8.18 -4.33 -12.08
CA ARG A 72 -9.33 -5.17 -12.47
C ARG A 72 -9.14 -5.81 -13.84
N ASN A 73 -8.65 -5.05 -14.82
CA ASN A 73 -8.39 -5.55 -16.18
C ASN A 73 -7.28 -6.63 -16.23
N THR A 74 -6.39 -6.65 -15.24
CA THR A 74 -5.33 -7.66 -15.10
C THR A 74 -5.72 -8.83 -14.18
N GLY A 75 -6.98 -8.89 -13.72
CA GLY A 75 -7.49 -9.97 -12.88
C GLY A 75 -7.00 -9.92 -11.42
N LEU A 76 -6.60 -8.73 -10.95
CA LEU A 76 -6.32 -8.51 -9.54
C LEU A 76 -7.61 -8.25 -8.75
N ASN A 77 -7.66 -8.76 -7.53
CA ASN A 77 -8.78 -8.56 -6.62
C ASN A 77 -8.58 -7.25 -5.86
N VAL A 78 -9.25 -6.18 -6.31
CA VAL A 78 -9.08 -4.84 -5.77
C VAL A 78 -10.41 -4.11 -5.54
N SER A 79 -10.41 -3.17 -4.61
CA SER A 79 -11.50 -2.20 -4.44
C SER A 79 -11.01 -0.77 -4.43
N LYS A 80 -11.78 0.10 -5.09
CA LYS A 80 -11.66 1.54 -4.86
C LYS A 80 -12.09 1.86 -3.43
N VAL A 81 -11.41 2.84 -2.82
CA VAL A 81 -11.71 3.31 -1.47
C VAL A 81 -11.95 4.81 -1.50
N ASP A 82 -13.18 5.20 -1.19
CA ASP A 82 -13.53 6.61 -0.97
C ASP A 82 -13.45 6.98 0.53
N LYS A 83 -13.75 6.01 1.41
CA LYS A 83 -13.66 6.12 2.87
C LYS A 83 -13.04 4.88 3.45
N LEU A 84 -11.96 5.06 4.23
CA LEU A 84 -11.23 3.94 4.79
C LEU A 84 -12.04 3.20 5.87
N GLU A 85 -12.91 3.91 6.58
CA GLU A 85 -13.78 3.36 7.62
C GLU A 85 -14.70 2.26 7.07
N ASP A 86 -15.22 2.44 5.85
CA ASP A 86 -16.13 1.48 5.23
C ASP A 86 -15.40 0.15 4.94
N VAL A 87 -14.15 0.24 4.45
CA VAL A 87 -13.28 -0.92 4.24
C VAL A 87 -12.95 -1.59 5.57
N ALA A 88 -12.59 -0.79 6.58
CA ALA A 88 -12.20 -1.29 7.88
C ALA A 88 -13.34 -2.03 8.59
N ASN A 89 -14.55 -1.49 8.52
CA ASN A 89 -15.74 -2.10 9.10
C ASN A 89 -16.08 -3.46 8.47
N GLN A 90 -15.83 -3.63 7.17
CA GLN A 90 -16.07 -4.88 6.46
C GLN A 90 -14.96 -5.93 6.68
N ASN A 91 -13.78 -5.51 7.14
CA ASN A 91 -12.58 -6.35 7.21
C ASN A 91 -11.94 -6.39 8.61
N ALA A 92 -12.74 -6.18 9.66
CA ALA A 92 -12.29 -6.25 11.04
C ALA A 92 -11.62 -7.60 11.34
N GLY A 93 -10.35 -7.58 11.78
CA GLY A 93 -9.60 -8.80 12.10
C GLY A 93 -9.47 -9.79 10.93
N ASN A 94 -9.44 -9.33 9.68
CA ASN A 94 -9.44 -10.21 8.51
C ASN A 94 -8.03 -10.49 7.94
N TYR A 95 -7.04 -9.63 8.21
CA TYR A 95 -5.72 -9.73 7.58
C TYR A 95 -4.63 -10.26 8.52
N ASP A 96 -3.83 -11.19 8.00
CA ASP A 96 -2.61 -11.68 8.64
C ASP A 96 -1.45 -10.70 8.41
N PHE A 97 -1.45 -10.02 7.27
CA PHE A 97 -0.41 -9.08 6.88
C PHE A 97 -0.99 -7.90 6.09
N ILE A 98 -0.61 -6.69 6.43
CA ILE A 98 -0.95 -5.48 5.67
C ILE A 98 0.36 -4.84 5.19
N ILE A 99 0.44 -4.54 3.91
CA ILE A 99 1.53 -3.80 3.28
C ILE A 99 1.03 -2.38 3.05
N MET A 100 1.83 -1.39 3.42
CA MET A 100 1.56 0.02 3.14
C MET A 100 2.84 0.64 2.60
N SER A 101 2.94 0.72 1.28
CA SER A 101 4.16 1.12 0.58
C SER A 101 3.98 2.48 -0.06
N HIS A 102 4.65 3.50 0.46
CA HIS A 102 4.56 4.87 -0.04
C HIS A 102 3.13 5.42 -0.05
N VAL A 103 2.51 5.43 1.13
CA VAL A 103 1.10 5.82 1.30
C VAL A 103 0.92 6.75 2.49
N LEU A 104 1.53 6.46 3.64
CA LEU A 104 1.30 7.24 4.86
C LEU A 104 1.74 8.71 4.71
N GLU A 105 2.77 8.97 3.92
CA GLU A 105 3.27 10.32 3.64
C GLU A 105 2.27 11.21 2.89
N HIS A 106 1.28 10.61 2.21
CA HIS A 106 0.18 11.29 1.53
C HIS A 106 -0.99 11.63 2.47
N PHE A 107 -0.97 11.16 3.72
CA PHE A 107 -2.00 11.53 4.68
C PHE A 107 -1.69 12.88 5.34
N PRO A 108 -2.71 13.75 5.49
CA PRO A 108 -2.65 14.89 6.39
C PRO A 108 -2.24 14.45 7.80
N LYS A 109 -1.47 15.29 8.51
CA LYS A 109 -0.87 14.95 9.82
C LYS A 109 -1.91 14.50 10.86
N ASP A 110 -3.09 15.10 10.86
CA ASP A 110 -4.20 14.78 11.75
C ASP A 110 -4.87 13.44 11.42
N GLN A 111 -4.69 12.92 10.20
CA GLN A 111 -5.26 11.65 9.73
C GLN A 111 -4.32 10.46 9.92
N VAL A 112 -3.03 10.68 10.18
CA VAL A 112 -2.03 9.61 10.37
C VAL A 112 -2.46 8.63 11.48
N ILE A 113 -2.73 9.12 12.69
CA ILE A 113 -3.10 8.25 13.82
C ILE A 113 -4.47 7.57 13.63
N PRO A 114 -5.54 8.28 13.17
CA PRO A 114 -6.80 7.64 12.79
C PRO A 114 -6.62 6.49 11.79
N THR A 115 -5.86 6.70 10.72
CA THR A 115 -5.59 5.67 9.70
C THR A 115 -4.89 4.46 10.31
N LEU A 116 -3.86 4.66 11.14
CA LEU A 116 -3.16 3.54 11.79
C LEU A 116 -4.06 2.74 12.74
N LYS A 117 -5.03 3.39 13.40
CA LYS A 117 -6.02 2.69 14.23
C LYS A 117 -6.94 1.81 13.39
N LEU A 118 -7.41 2.29 12.24
CA LEU A 118 -8.22 1.50 11.31
C LEU A 118 -7.43 0.31 10.75
N ILE A 119 -6.17 0.51 10.41
CA ILE A 119 -5.28 -0.58 9.97
C ILE A 119 -5.09 -1.61 11.08
N ARG A 120 -4.87 -1.18 12.33
CA ARG A 120 -4.80 -2.10 13.46
C ARG A 120 -6.10 -2.89 13.67
N TYR A 121 -7.25 -2.25 13.46
CA TYR A 121 -8.57 -2.87 13.57
C TYR A 121 -8.82 -3.94 12.50
N MET A 122 -8.27 -3.76 11.28
CA MET A 122 -8.35 -4.76 10.21
C MET A 122 -7.38 -5.95 10.39
N LEU A 123 -6.33 -5.79 11.19
CA LEU A 123 -5.39 -6.87 11.48
C LEU A 123 -5.98 -7.90 12.45
N LYS A 124 -5.77 -9.18 12.16
CA LYS A 124 -5.95 -10.28 13.11
C LYS A 124 -5.09 -10.08 14.36
N ASP A 125 -5.41 -10.82 15.42
CA ASP A 125 -4.48 -10.97 16.53
C ASP A 125 -3.18 -11.64 16.07
N GLY A 126 -2.05 -10.99 16.36
CA GLY A 126 -0.74 -11.37 15.84
C GLY A 126 -0.46 -10.97 14.39
N GLY A 127 -1.45 -10.37 13.70
CA GLY A 127 -1.27 -9.81 12.36
C GLY A 127 -0.24 -8.66 12.36
N LYS A 128 0.44 -8.47 11.23
CA LYS A 128 1.53 -7.48 11.11
C LYS A 128 1.23 -6.43 10.05
N LEU A 129 1.63 -5.20 10.35
CA LEU A 129 1.75 -4.13 9.36
C LEU A 129 3.22 -3.99 8.96
N MET A 130 3.49 -4.01 7.66
CA MET A 130 4.76 -3.60 7.07
C MET A 130 4.54 -2.27 6.35
N MET A 131 5.19 -1.22 6.85
CA MET A 131 5.06 0.13 6.32
C MET A 131 6.41 0.59 5.77
N MET A 132 6.40 1.16 4.56
CA MET A 132 7.56 1.75 3.91
C MET A 132 7.23 3.20 3.57
N VAL A 133 8.03 4.11 4.10
CA VAL A 133 7.86 5.57 3.93
C VAL A 133 9.24 6.22 3.77
N PRO A 134 9.34 7.36 3.07
CA PRO A 134 10.54 8.15 3.08
C PRO A 134 10.93 8.57 4.49
N ASN A 135 12.16 8.26 4.88
CA ASN A 135 12.70 8.68 6.17
C ASN A 135 13.34 10.06 6.04
N ALA A 136 12.76 11.07 6.68
CA ALA A 136 13.24 12.45 6.65
C ALA A 136 14.64 12.63 7.28
N GLN A 137 15.11 11.65 8.05
CA GLN A 137 16.46 11.61 8.62
C GLN A 137 17.43 10.67 7.85
N SER A 138 17.03 10.18 6.68
CA SER A 138 17.94 9.45 5.79
C SER A 138 19.04 10.35 5.25
N ASN A 139 20.05 9.77 4.60
CA ASN A 139 21.13 10.52 3.93
C ASN A 139 20.60 11.46 2.82
N THR A 140 19.38 11.24 2.34
CA THR A 140 18.68 12.09 1.37
C THR A 140 17.83 13.19 2.03
N GLY A 141 17.80 13.25 3.36
CA GLY A 141 17.07 14.27 4.12
C GLY A 141 15.60 14.36 3.72
N CYS A 142 15.13 15.59 3.51
CA CYS A 142 13.75 15.87 3.13
C CYS A 142 13.49 15.87 1.61
N TYR A 143 14.47 15.49 0.76
CA TYR A 143 14.31 15.50 -0.71
C TYR A 143 13.03 14.77 -1.15
N TRP A 144 12.83 13.55 -0.64
CA TRP A 144 11.68 12.71 -0.97
C TRP A 144 10.33 13.34 -0.59
N ALA A 145 10.31 14.25 0.39
CA ALA A 145 9.08 14.93 0.80
C ALA A 145 8.68 16.05 -0.16
N TYR A 146 9.61 16.56 -0.98
CA TYR A 146 9.36 17.67 -1.90
C TYR A 146 9.38 17.24 -3.37
N GLU A 147 9.78 16.01 -3.70
CA GLU A 147 9.69 15.50 -5.08
C GLU A 147 8.27 15.10 -5.47
N ASP A 148 7.37 14.91 -4.50
CA ASP A 148 5.96 14.61 -4.73
C ASP A 148 5.08 15.71 -4.14
N PHE A 149 4.23 16.29 -4.97
CA PHE A 149 3.34 17.40 -4.58
C PHE A 149 2.22 16.98 -3.61
N THR A 150 2.03 15.68 -3.39
CA THR A 150 1.00 15.12 -2.51
C THR A 150 1.54 14.67 -1.15
N HIS A 151 2.85 14.79 -0.88
CA HIS A 151 3.40 14.49 0.43
C HIS A 151 3.06 15.61 1.44
N TYR A 152 2.39 15.24 2.54
CA TYR A 152 2.01 16.16 3.63
C TYR A 152 2.87 16.00 4.88
N THR A 153 3.43 14.80 5.09
CA THR A 153 3.99 14.40 6.37
C THR A 153 5.44 13.93 6.22
N LEU A 154 6.35 14.60 6.95
CA LEU A 154 7.71 14.11 7.18
C LEU A 154 7.67 13.02 8.25
N VAL A 155 8.04 11.80 7.87
CA VAL A 155 8.06 10.66 8.80
C VAL A 155 9.48 10.38 9.25
N TYR A 156 9.63 10.10 10.55
CA TYR A 156 10.85 9.57 11.15
C TYR A 156 10.52 8.28 11.90
N ILE A 157 11.25 7.23 11.57
CA ILE A 157 11.13 5.91 12.21
C ILE A 157 12.53 5.53 12.71
N ARG A 158 12.62 5.15 14.00
CA ARG A 158 13.82 4.59 14.62
C ARG A 158 13.82 3.07 14.56
#